data_AF-A0A9Q1A936-F1
#
_entry.id   AF-A0A9Q1A936-F1
#
_cell.length_a   1.000
_cell.length_b   1.000
_cell.length_c   1.000
_cell.angle_alpha   90.00
_cell.angle_beta   90.00
_cell.angle_gamma   90.00
#
_symmetry.space_group_name_H-M   'P 1'
#
loop_
_entity.id
_entity.type
_entity.pdbx_description
1 polymer ?
#
loop_
_entity_poly.entity_id
_entity_poly.type
_entity_poly.pdbx_seq_one_letter_code
_entity_poly.pdbx_strand_id
1 'polypeptide(L)'
;MAAERFRDLSQAIDVSLLDATVAAFYGTGSKEERAAADRILQDLQSNPDMWLQVVHILQNTKNLNTKFFALQKALLSICMMMKNLSDMSWGIKTSSKAKSRVQDGLSLVIGIALHDICPSASLCTKTMQGYRRAALYTLSEGEWTMQSIYMINVLEGVIKYRWNALPVEQRDGMKNYISEVIVQLSSNETSFRMERLYVNKLNVTLVQILKHEWPARWRSFIPDLVAAAKTSETICENCMVILKLLSEEVFDFSRGEMTQQKIKELKQSLNSEFQLIHELCLYVLSASQRTELIRATLSTLHAFLSWIPLGYIFESPLLETLLKFFPMPSYRNLTLQCLTEVAALNFGDFYNMQYVKMYTFFMVQLQAILPPTTKIPEAYANGSSEEQAFIQNLALFFTSFYKSHIRVLESTQDNISALLMGLEYLINISYVDDTEND
;
A
#
# COMPACT_ATOMS: atom_id res chain seq x y z
N MET A 1 22.78 -25.94 -31.85
CA MET A 1 22.74 -26.80 -30.64
C MET A 1 22.08 -26.11 -29.43
N ALA A 2 22.56 -25.00 -28.85
CA ALA A 2 21.85 -24.35 -27.72
C ALA A 2 20.55 -23.63 -28.14
N ALA A 3 20.55 -22.93 -29.27
CA ALA A 3 19.38 -22.21 -29.80
C ALA A 3 18.17 -23.11 -30.12
N GLU A 4 18.40 -24.39 -30.44
CA GLU A 4 17.34 -25.35 -30.76
C GLU A 4 16.59 -25.82 -29.50
N ARG A 5 17.26 -25.83 -28.34
CA ARG A 5 16.66 -26.24 -27.04
C ARG A 5 15.68 -25.21 -26.48
N PHE A 6 15.68 -23.99 -27.02
CA PHE A 6 14.85 -22.88 -26.59
C PHE A 6 13.63 -22.63 -27.49
N ARG A 7 13.46 -23.40 -28.57
CA ARG A 7 12.36 -23.21 -29.55
C ARG A 7 11.06 -23.91 -29.16
N ASP A 8 11.12 -24.97 -28.38
CA ASP A 8 9.94 -25.71 -27.93
C ASP A 8 9.61 -25.34 -26.48
N LEU A 9 8.64 -24.43 -26.29
CA LEU A 9 8.18 -23.96 -24.97
C LEU A 9 6.99 -24.77 -24.44
N SER A 10 6.67 -25.91 -25.06
CA SER A 10 5.70 -26.88 -24.52
C SER A 10 6.23 -27.60 -23.28
N GLN A 11 7.55 -27.59 -23.08
CA GLN A 11 8.24 -28.09 -21.90
C GLN A 11 8.86 -26.93 -21.10
N ALA A 12 9.17 -27.18 -19.83
CA ALA A 12 9.81 -26.20 -18.96
C ALA A 12 11.20 -25.83 -19.50
N ILE A 13 11.47 -24.53 -19.63
CA ILE A 13 12.75 -24.02 -20.15
C ILE A 13 13.91 -24.34 -19.20
N ASP A 14 15.06 -24.75 -19.74
CA ASP A 14 16.27 -24.97 -18.93
C ASP A 14 16.83 -23.64 -18.41
N VAL A 15 16.54 -23.36 -17.14
CA VAL A 15 16.90 -22.10 -16.48
C VAL A 15 18.41 -21.96 -16.28
N SER A 16 19.14 -23.06 -16.13
CA SER A 16 20.61 -23.01 -15.99
C SER A 16 21.29 -22.63 -17.31
N LEU A 17 20.77 -23.17 -18.42
CA LEU A 17 21.23 -22.80 -19.76
C LEU A 17 20.84 -21.35 -20.11
N LEU A 18 19.65 -20.91 -19.70
CA LEU A 18 19.21 -19.52 -19.89
C LEU A 18 20.12 -18.57 -19.10
N ASP A 19 20.46 -18.90 -17.84
CA ASP A 19 21.39 -18.14 -17.01
C ASP A 19 22.77 -18.01 -17.65
N ALA A 20 23.30 -19.11 -18.20
CA ALA A 20 24.57 -19.09 -18.93
C ALA A 20 24.50 -18.23 -20.20
N THR A 21 23.37 -18.27 -20.93
CA THR A 21 23.18 -17.50 -22.16
C THR A 21 23.07 -16.00 -21.87
N VAL A 22 22.33 -15.64 -20.82
CA VAL A 22 22.21 -14.26 -20.37
C VAL A 22 23.56 -13.76 -19.81
N ALA A 23 24.27 -14.57 -19.02
CA ALA A 23 25.60 -14.23 -18.55
C ALA A 23 26.60 -14.04 -19.71
N ALA A 24 26.52 -14.84 -20.77
CA ALA A 24 27.37 -14.68 -21.96
C ALA A 24 27.08 -13.37 -22.71
N PHE A 25 25.82 -12.92 -22.74
CA PHE A 25 25.44 -11.63 -23.33
C PHE A 25 26.00 -10.43 -22.54
N TYR A 26 25.95 -10.48 -21.20
CA TYR A 26 26.42 -9.39 -20.32
C TYR A 26 27.90 -9.49 -19.90
N GLY A 27 28.54 -10.65 -20.09
CA GLY A 27 29.89 -10.94 -19.60
C GLY A 27 31.02 -10.38 -20.46
N THR A 28 32.27 -10.53 -20.02
CA THR A 28 33.48 -10.01 -20.70
C THR A 28 33.97 -10.85 -21.90
N GLY A 29 33.17 -11.81 -22.38
CA GLY A 29 33.50 -12.71 -23.50
C GLY A 29 33.71 -12.04 -24.85
N SER A 30 34.05 -12.84 -25.86
CA SER A 30 34.32 -12.38 -27.22
C SER A 30 33.11 -11.71 -27.88
N LYS A 31 33.36 -10.85 -28.86
CA LYS A 31 32.29 -10.13 -29.57
C LYS A 31 31.35 -11.10 -30.30
N GLU A 32 31.91 -12.20 -30.80
CA GLU A 32 31.20 -13.28 -31.47
C GLU A 32 30.27 -14.04 -30.50
N GLU A 33 30.73 -14.34 -29.29
CA GLU A 33 29.91 -15.01 -28.25
C GLU A 33 28.74 -14.13 -27.80
N ARG A 34 28.98 -12.84 -27.57
CA ARG A 34 27.89 -11.90 -27.21
C ARG A 34 26.86 -11.76 -28.33
N ALA A 35 27.30 -11.70 -29.58
CA ALA A 35 26.40 -11.62 -30.74
C ALA A 35 25.58 -12.92 -30.92
N ALA A 36 26.17 -14.07 -30.63
CA ALA A 36 25.44 -15.34 -30.64
C ALA A 36 24.41 -15.42 -29.51
N ALA A 37 24.78 -15.00 -28.29
CA ALA A 37 23.86 -14.91 -27.15
C ALA A 37 22.72 -13.93 -27.41
N ASP A 38 23.01 -12.74 -27.96
CA ASP A 38 21.99 -11.74 -28.33
C ASP A 38 20.96 -12.30 -29.31
N ARG A 39 21.39 -13.04 -30.35
CA ARG A 39 20.46 -13.69 -31.29
C ARG A 39 19.56 -14.71 -30.61
N ILE A 40 20.10 -15.55 -29.73
CA ILE A 40 19.32 -16.56 -28.99
C ILE A 40 18.29 -15.87 -28.09
N LEU A 41 18.74 -14.83 -27.38
CA LEU A 41 17.86 -14.02 -26.54
C LEU A 41 16.78 -13.36 -27.40
N GLN A 42 17.11 -12.72 -28.53
CA GLN A 42 16.15 -12.11 -29.46
C GLN A 42 15.13 -13.12 -30.04
N ASP A 43 15.56 -14.33 -30.35
CA ASP A 43 14.67 -15.40 -30.83
C ASP A 43 13.69 -15.82 -29.71
N LEU A 44 14.19 -16.10 -28.50
CA LEU A 44 13.37 -16.35 -27.30
C LEU A 44 12.42 -15.18 -27.01
N GLN A 45 12.94 -13.96 -27.19
CA GLN A 45 12.21 -12.71 -27.02
C GLN A 45 11.06 -12.54 -28.01
N SER A 46 11.16 -13.13 -29.19
CA SER A 46 10.15 -13.04 -30.24
C SER A 46 9.04 -14.09 -30.10
N ASN A 47 9.22 -15.07 -29.19
CA ASN A 47 8.28 -16.17 -29.00
C ASN A 47 7.04 -15.70 -28.21
N PRO A 48 5.82 -15.85 -28.77
CA PRO A 48 4.58 -15.40 -28.14
C PRO A 48 4.24 -16.15 -26.84
N ASP A 49 4.78 -17.35 -26.62
CA ASP A 49 4.48 -18.20 -25.46
C ASP A 49 5.53 -18.09 -24.34
N MET A 50 6.55 -17.24 -24.52
CA MET A 50 7.61 -17.03 -23.53
C MET A 50 7.08 -16.58 -22.17
N TRP A 51 5.96 -15.86 -22.13
CA TRP A 51 5.34 -15.40 -20.89
C TRP A 51 4.89 -16.56 -19.98
N LEU A 52 4.54 -17.73 -20.54
CA LEU A 52 4.14 -18.92 -19.78
C LEU A 52 5.28 -19.49 -18.94
N GLN A 53 6.51 -19.28 -19.40
CA GLN A 53 7.72 -19.78 -18.75
C GLN A 53 8.27 -18.81 -17.70
N VAL A 54 7.71 -17.60 -17.59
CA VAL A 54 8.22 -16.55 -16.72
C VAL A 54 8.18 -16.96 -15.25
N VAL A 55 7.08 -17.58 -14.80
CA VAL A 55 6.97 -18.06 -13.41
C VAL A 55 8.03 -19.12 -13.13
N HIS A 56 8.20 -20.08 -14.04
CA HIS A 56 9.20 -21.14 -13.90
C HIS A 56 10.63 -20.57 -13.86
N ILE A 57 10.94 -19.60 -14.73
CA ILE A 57 12.24 -18.94 -14.73
C ILE A 57 12.47 -18.22 -13.40
N LEU A 58 11.53 -17.40 -12.95
CA LEU A 58 11.68 -16.58 -11.74
C LEU A 58 11.86 -17.43 -10.47
N GLN A 59 11.23 -18.60 -10.42
CA GLN A 59 11.36 -19.54 -9.30
C GLN A 59 12.74 -20.22 -9.25
N ASN A 60 13.38 -20.46 -10.40
CA ASN A 60 14.56 -21.32 -10.48
C ASN A 60 15.87 -20.57 -10.79
N THR A 61 15.80 -19.36 -11.34
CA THR A 61 17.00 -18.57 -11.66
C THR A 61 17.55 -17.84 -10.45
N LYS A 62 18.88 -17.83 -10.32
CA LYS A 62 19.59 -16.96 -9.37
C LYS A 62 20.20 -15.74 -10.06
N ASN A 63 20.16 -15.68 -11.40
CA ASN A 63 20.77 -14.62 -12.19
C ASN A 63 19.78 -13.46 -12.41
N LEU A 64 20.14 -12.26 -11.92
CA LEU A 64 19.34 -11.04 -12.05
C LEU A 64 18.97 -10.69 -13.49
N ASN A 65 19.93 -10.79 -14.38
CA ASN A 65 19.74 -10.43 -15.78
C ASN A 65 18.73 -11.37 -16.44
N THR A 66 18.68 -12.63 -16.00
CA THR A 66 17.70 -13.62 -16.47
C THR A 66 16.30 -13.33 -15.94
N LYS A 67 16.19 -12.92 -14.66
CA LYS A 67 14.92 -12.44 -14.09
C LYS A 67 14.39 -11.24 -14.86
N PHE A 68 15.25 -10.27 -15.16
CA PHE A 68 14.90 -9.09 -15.95
C PHE A 68 14.43 -9.47 -17.36
N PHE A 69 15.17 -10.36 -18.03
CA PHE A 69 14.82 -10.87 -19.36
C PHE A 69 13.42 -11.51 -19.39
N ALA A 70 13.12 -12.39 -18.43
CA ALA A 70 11.82 -13.07 -18.36
C ALA A 70 10.67 -12.09 -18.14
N LEU A 71 10.84 -11.09 -17.27
CA LEU A 71 9.80 -10.13 -16.94
C LEU A 71 9.58 -9.06 -18.00
N GLN A 72 10.64 -8.62 -18.68
CA GLN A 72 10.51 -7.77 -19.85
C GLN A 72 9.59 -8.42 -20.90
N LYS A 73 9.63 -9.75 -21.02
CA LYS A 73 8.74 -10.48 -21.93
C LYS A 73 7.31 -10.57 -21.44
N ALA A 74 7.08 -10.81 -20.14
CA ALA A 74 5.74 -10.74 -19.58
C ALA A 74 5.06 -9.39 -19.93
N LEU A 75 5.78 -8.28 -19.76
CA LEU A 75 5.28 -6.95 -20.09
C LEU A 75 4.94 -6.77 -21.58
N LEU A 76 5.82 -7.23 -22.48
CA LEU A 76 5.60 -7.17 -23.93
C LEU A 76 4.41 -8.02 -24.38
N SER A 77 4.24 -9.22 -23.83
CA SER A 77 3.09 -10.09 -24.12
C SER A 77 1.78 -9.51 -23.60
N ILE A 78 1.78 -8.86 -22.42
CA ILE A 78 0.61 -8.15 -21.89
C ILE A 78 0.24 -6.97 -22.80
N CYS A 79 1.22 -6.18 -23.25
CA CYS A 79 1.01 -5.09 -24.20
C CYS A 79 0.46 -5.58 -25.56
N MET A 80 0.98 -6.69 -26.10
CA MET A 80 0.49 -7.29 -27.35
C MET A 80 -0.91 -7.88 -27.20
N MET A 81 -1.23 -8.52 -26.08
CA MET A 81 -2.59 -9.01 -25.78
C MET A 81 -3.61 -7.87 -25.65
N MET A 82 -3.23 -6.75 -25.03
CA MET A 82 -4.10 -5.57 -24.96
C MET A 82 -4.39 -4.98 -26.33
N LYS A 83 -3.41 -5.01 -27.24
CA LYS A 83 -3.57 -4.59 -28.64
C LYS A 83 -4.48 -5.53 -29.44
N ASN A 84 -4.35 -6.84 -29.26
CA ASN A 84 -5.22 -7.82 -29.92
C ASN A 84 -6.68 -7.75 -29.43
N LEU A 85 -6.92 -7.39 -28.17
CA LEU A 85 -8.28 -7.18 -27.64
C LEU A 85 -8.92 -5.87 -28.14
N SER A 86 -8.14 -4.80 -28.35
CA SER A 86 -8.66 -3.61 -29.03
C SER A 86 -9.05 -3.91 -30.47
N ASP A 87 -8.29 -4.78 -31.16
CA ASP A 87 -8.54 -5.18 -32.55
C ASP A 87 -9.72 -6.17 -32.67
N MET A 88 -9.95 -7.07 -31.71
CA MET A 88 -11.14 -7.94 -31.67
C MET A 88 -12.45 -7.17 -31.46
N SER A 89 -12.43 -6.02 -30.77
CA SER A 89 -13.64 -5.19 -30.58
C SER A 89 -14.13 -4.53 -31.88
N TRP A 90 -13.28 -4.44 -32.90
CA TRP A 90 -13.61 -3.91 -34.23
C TRP A 90 -14.31 -4.91 -35.16
N GLY A 91 -14.51 -6.16 -34.72
CA GLY A 91 -15.18 -7.22 -35.50
C GLY A 91 -16.71 -7.30 -35.38
N ILE A 92 -17.34 -6.58 -34.44
CA ILE A 92 -18.80 -6.65 -34.22
C ILE A 92 -19.49 -5.51 -34.98
N LYS A 93 -20.12 -5.85 -36.12
CA LYS A 93 -20.99 -4.94 -36.89
C LYS A 93 -22.28 -4.63 -36.14
N THR A 94 -22.33 -3.55 -35.36
CA THR A 94 -23.61 -2.95 -34.94
C THR A 94 -23.61 -1.41 -34.98
N SER A 95 -24.61 -0.89 -35.69
CA SER A 95 -25.14 0.48 -35.85
C SER A 95 -24.48 1.69 -35.16
N SER A 96 -24.23 2.70 -36.00
CA SER A 96 -23.58 4.01 -35.82
C SER A 96 -24.05 4.92 -34.66
N LYS A 97 -25.08 4.57 -33.88
CA LYS A 97 -25.53 5.39 -32.73
C LYS A 97 -25.04 4.90 -31.36
N ALA A 98 -24.54 3.67 -31.26
CA ALA A 98 -23.88 3.17 -30.05
C ALA A 98 -22.38 3.54 -29.98
N LYS A 99 -21.76 3.86 -31.14
CA LYS A 99 -20.34 4.27 -31.23
C LYS A 99 -20.06 5.54 -30.43
N SER A 100 -20.91 6.57 -30.50
CA SER A 100 -20.63 7.84 -29.80
C SER A 100 -20.60 7.70 -28.27
N ARG A 101 -21.48 6.90 -27.64
CA ARG A 101 -21.51 6.81 -26.17
C ARG A 101 -20.51 5.83 -25.56
N VAL A 102 -20.03 4.84 -26.32
CA VAL A 102 -18.96 3.92 -25.86
C VAL A 102 -17.57 4.49 -26.17
N GLN A 103 -17.44 5.26 -27.25
CA GLN A 103 -16.19 5.93 -27.65
C GLN A 103 -15.87 7.11 -26.73
N ASP A 104 -16.89 7.80 -26.18
CA ASP A 104 -16.69 8.83 -25.14
C ASP A 104 -16.34 8.23 -23.76
N GLY A 105 -16.74 6.97 -23.49
CA GLY A 105 -16.35 6.25 -22.27
C GLY A 105 -14.94 5.64 -22.33
N LEU A 106 -14.54 5.05 -23.45
CA LEU A 106 -13.18 4.52 -23.64
C LEU A 106 -12.14 5.64 -23.84
N SER A 107 -12.50 6.77 -24.45
CA SER A 107 -11.62 7.95 -24.53
C SER A 107 -11.38 8.57 -23.15
N LEU A 108 -12.34 8.47 -22.22
CA LEU A 108 -12.19 8.97 -20.85
C LEU A 108 -11.32 8.04 -19.99
N VAL A 109 -11.43 6.72 -20.14
CA VAL A 109 -10.61 5.74 -19.39
C VAL A 109 -9.17 5.70 -19.93
N ILE A 110 -8.98 5.80 -21.25
CA ILE A 110 -7.66 5.93 -21.89
C ILE A 110 -7.07 7.33 -21.64
N GLY A 111 -7.92 8.37 -21.58
CA GLY A 111 -7.54 9.75 -21.28
C GLY A 111 -7.08 9.94 -19.84
N ILE A 112 -7.77 9.38 -18.85
CA ILE A 112 -7.37 9.46 -17.43
C ILE A 112 -6.08 8.64 -17.19
N ALA A 113 -5.95 7.46 -17.80
CA ALA A 113 -4.74 6.63 -17.66
C ALA A 113 -3.48 7.22 -18.33
N LEU A 114 -3.63 8.08 -19.33
CA LEU A 114 -2.51 8.68 -20.06
C LEU A 114 -2.24 10.15 -19.69
N HIS A 115 -3.24 10.91 -19.24
CA HIS A 115 -3.08 12.32 -18.88
C HIS A 115 -2.30 12.51 -17.56
N ASP A 116 -2.42 11.58 -16.61
CA ASP A 116 -1.63 11.61 -15.37
C ASP A 116 -0.18 11.14 -15.55
N ILE A 117 0.16 10.60 -16.73
CA ILE A 117 1.52 10.10 -17.03
C ILE A 117 2.26 11.00 -18.03
N CYS A 118 1.59 11.67 -18.99
CA CYS A 118 2.27 12.64 -19.84
C CYS A 118 1.34 13.51 -20.74
N PRO A 119 1.47 14.86 -20.79
CA PRO A 119 0.53 15.72 -21.54
C PRO A 119 0.77 15.84 -23.06
N SER A 120 1.71 15.12 -23.68
CA SER A 120 1.93 15.25 -25.14
C SER A 120 2.49 13.99 -25.81
N ALA A 121 1.97 13.67 -26.99
CA ALA A 121 2.33 12.48 -27.79
C ALA A 121 3.79 12.48 -28.29
N SER A 122 4.49 13.62 -28.28
CA SER A 122 5.92 13.70 -28.59
C SER A 122 6.82 13.27 -27.43
N LEU A 123 6.27 13.16 -26.21
CA LEU A 123 7.02 12.66 -25.06
C LEU A 123 6.99 11.13 -24.98
N CYS A 124 6.05 10.41 -25.58
CA CYS A 124 5.99 8.93 -25.47
C CYS A 124 7.28 8.22 -25.97
N THR A 125 7.95 8.81 -26.96
CA THR A 125 9.29 8.39 -27.42
C THR A 125 10.42 8.85 -26.49
N LYS A 126 10.28 10.01 -25.84
CA LYS A 126 11.21 10.48 -24.79
C LYS A 126 11.04 9.75 -23.45
N THR A 127 9.86 9.25 -23.10
CA THR A 127 9.60 8.43 -21.92
C THR A 127 10.21 7.05 -22.13
N MET A 128 10.03 6.44 -23.32
CA MET A 128 10.73 5.21 -23.73
C MET A 128 12.26 5.39 -23.78
N GLN A 129 12.77 6.54 -24.25
CA GLN A 129 14.21 6.85 -24.16
C GLN A 129 14.67 7.18 -22.73
N GLY A 130 13.80 7.74 -21.89
CA GLY A 130 14.02 7.97 -20.47
C GLY A 130 14.09 6.66 -19.69
N TYR A 131 13.23 5.69 -19.99
CA TYR A 131 13.31 4.31 -19.52
C TYR A 131 14.61 3.64 -19.98
N ARG A 132 15.07 3.90 -21.22
CA ARG A 132 16.35 3.40 -21.74
C ARG A 132 17.57 4.07 -21.08
N ARG A 133 17.48 5.34 -20.73
CA ARG A 133 18.56 6.13 -20.08
C ARG A 133 18.62 5.88 -18.58
N ALA A 134 17.47 5.66 -17.94
CA ALA A 134 17.36 5.21 -16.55
C ALA A 134 17.87 3.77 -16.40
N ALA A 135 17.57 2.87 -17.36
CA ALA A 135 18.13 1.51 -17.44
C ALA A 135 19.64 1.48 -17.73
N LEU A 136 20.23 2.57 -18.23
CA LEU A 136 21.68 2.71 -18.42
C LEU A 136 22.38 3.37 -17.22
N TYR A 137 21.66 4.14 -16.40
CA TYR A 137 22.15 4.70 -15.13
C TYR A 137 22.02 3.73 -13.94
N THR A 138 21.16 2.73 -14.06
CA THR A 138 21.08 1.54 -13.18
C THR A 138 22.01 0.47 -13.71
N LEU A 139 23.32 0.71 -13.66
CA LEU A 139 24.37 -0.29 -13.99
C LEU A 139 25.55 -0.19 -13.00
N SER A 140 25.32 0.39 -11.82
CA SER A 140 26.33 0.54 -10.77
C SER A 140 25.86 -0.12 -9.47
N GLU A 141 26.36 -1.32 -9.20
CA GLU A 141 26.50 -2.17 -7.98
C GLU A 141 25.62 -1.95 -6.72
N GLY A 142 24.56 -1.13 -6.73
CA GLY A 142 23.64 -0.84 -5.61
C GLY A 142 22.18 -1.22 -5.91
N GLU A 143 21.94 -2.15 -6.82
CA GLU A 143 20.73 -2.19 -7.68
C GLU A 143 19.64 -3.22 -7.35
N TRP A 144 19.86 -4.11 -6.39
CA TRP A 144 18.98 -5.26 -6.14
C TRP A 144 17.53 -4.88 -5.79
N THR A 145 17.34 -3.82 -4.99
CA THR A 145 16.01 -3.38 -4.54
C THR A 145 15.21 -2.73 -5.65
N MET A 146 15.83 -1.84 -6.43
CA MET A 146 15.17 -1.12 -7.53
C MET A 146 14.75 -2.06 -8.68
N GLN A 147 15.62 -3.02 -9.02
CA GLN A 147 15.29 -4.03 -10.03
C GLN A 147 14.14 -4.91 -9.53
N SER A 148 14.18 -5.39 -8.29
CA SER A 148 13.12 -6.24 -7.72
C SER A 148 11.78 -5.50 -7.55
N ILE A 149 11.81 -4.20 -7.21
CA ILE A 149 10.61 -3.34 -7.16
C ILE A 149 9.97 -3.20 -8.55
N TYR A 150 10.78 -3.00 -9.59
CA TYR A 150 10.29 -2.95 -10.97
C TYR A 150 9.62 -4.27 -11.38
N MET A 151 10.23 -5.41 -11.03
CA MET A 151 9.66 -6.74 -11.28
C MET A 151 8.28 -6.91 -10.65
N ILE A 152 8.12 -6.45 -9.40
CA ILE A 152 6.83 -6.52 -8.71
C ILE A 152 5.79 -5.60 -9.35
N ASN A 153 6.16 -4.41 -9.83
CA ASN A 153 5.22 -3.52 -10.54
C ASN A 153 4.61 -4.19 -11.77
N VAL A 154 5.39 -4.98 -12.52
CA VAL A 154 4.87 -5.74 -13.67
C VAL A 154 3.89 -6.82 -13.21
N LEU A 155 4.24 -7.56 -12.15
CA LEU A 155 3.38 -8.59 -11.57
C LEU A 155 2.06 -8.01 -11.05
N GLU A 156 2.10 -6.84 -10.41
CA GLU A 156 0.92 -6.12 -9.95
C GLU A 156 -0.06 -5.82 -11.09
N GLY A 157 0.45 -5.42 -12.27
CA GLY A 157 -0.39 -5.22 -13.45
C GLY A 157 -1.07 -6.51 -13.92
N VAL A 158 -0.36 -7.65 -13.88
CA VAL A 158 -0.96 -8.96 -14.19
C VAL A 158 -2.07 -9.30 -13.21
N ILE A 159 -1.82 -9.11 -11.92
CA ILE A 159 -2.79 -9.37 -10.85
C ILE A 159 -4.03 -8.50 -11.08
N LYS A 160 -3.87 -7.18 -11.14
CA LYS A 160 -4.99 -6.24 -11.28
C LYS A 160 -5.90 -6.53 -12.48
N TYR A 161 -5.32 -6.82 -13.65
CA TYR A 161 -6.08 -6.83 -14.90
C TYR A 161 -6.30 -8.22 -15.51
N ARG A 162 -5.51 -9.23 -15.13
CA ARG A 162 -5.51 -10.55 -15.78
C ARG A 162 -5.58 -11.73 -14.81
N TRP A 163 -5.71 -11.50 -13.51
CA TRP A 163 -5.74 -12.58 -12.51
C TRP A 163 -6.74 -13.70 -12.83
N ASN A 164 -7.96 -13.33 -13.24
CA ASN A 164 -9.00 -14.32 -13.55
C ASN A 164 -8.77 -15.08 -14.86
N ALA A 165 -7.86 -14.62 -15.73
CA ALA A 165 -7.49 -15.32 -16.96
C ALA A 165 -6.37 -16.35 -16.72
N LEU A 166 -5.68 -16.31 -15.58
CA LEU A 166 -4.62 -17.24 -15.24
C LEU A 166 -5.18 -18.61 -14.78
N PRO A 167 -4.52 -19.73 -15.15
CA PRO A 167 -4.78 -21.03 -14.54
C PRO A 167 -4.65 -21.00 -13.02
N VAL A 168 -5.43 -21.85 -12.33
CA VAL A 168 -5.44 -21.93 -10.85
C VAL A 168 -4.04 -22.19 -10.30
N GLU A 169 -3.30 -23.14 -10.90
CA GLU A 169 -1.93 -23.47 -10.47
C GLU A 169 -0.98 -22.27 -10.52
N GLN A 170 -1.10 -21.42 -11.54
CA GLN A 170 -0.27 -20.21 -11.66
C GLN A 170 -0.65 -19.16 -10.62
N ARG A 171 -1.95 -19.00 -10.33
CA ARG A 171 -2.42 -18.13 -9.26
C ARG A 171 -1.92 -18.58 -7.90
N ASP A 172 -2.03 -19.87 -7.60
CA ASP A 172 -1.54 -20.44 -6.35
C ASP A 172 -0.02 -20.35 -6.24
N GLY A 173 0.71 -20.57 -7.34
CA GLY A 173 2.16 -20.39 -7.39
C GLY A 173 2.59 -18.95 -7.10
N MET A 174 1.91 -17.95 -7.69
CA MET A 174 2.18 -16.53 -7.42
C MET A 174 1.85 -16.15 -5.98
N LYS A 175 0.70 -16.62 -5.47
CA LYS A 175 0.24 -16.41 -4.10
C LYS A 175 1.26 -16.93 -3.09
N ASN A 176 1.66 -18.20 -3.22
CA ASN A 176 2.59 -18.85 -2.31
C ASN A 176 3.97 -18.19 -2.38
N TYR A 177 4.47 -17.89 -3.58
CA TYR A 177 5.76 -17.21 -3.74
C TYR A 177 5.79 -15.84 -3.03
N ILE A 178 4.78 -15.00 -3.25
CA ILE A 178 4.73 -13.67 -2.62
C ILE A 178 4.64 -13.79 -1.10
N SER A 179 3.79 -14.68 -0.59
CA SER A 179 3.68 -14.92 0.85
C SER A 179 4.97 -15.45 1.47
N GLU A 180 5.64 -16.41 0.84
CA GLU A 180 6.90 -16.98 1.31
C GLU A 180 8.02 -15.93 1.36
N VAL A 181 8.15 -15.11 0.31
CA VAL A 181 9.16 -14.03 0.27
C VAL A 181 8.89 -12.99 1.36
N ILE A 182 7.62 -12.61 1.58
CA ILE A 182 7.26 -11.69 2.66
C ILE A 182 7.66 -12.26 4.02
N VAL A 183 7.34 -13.52 4.29
CA VAL A 183 7.71 -14.19 5.55
C VAL A 183 9.23 -14.27 5.71
N GLN A 184 9.95 -14.66 4.65
CA GLN A 184 11.40 -14.74 4.66
C GLN A 184 12.03 -13.40 5.02
N LEU A 185 11.63 -12.32 4.35
CA LEU A 185 12.20 -10.98 4.56
C LEU A 185 11.81 -10.37 5.91
N SER A 186 10.59 -10.64 6.40
CA SER A 186 10.12 -10.13 7.70
C SER A 186 10.60 -10.95 8.90
N SER A 187 11.08 -12.18 8.68
CA SER A 187 11.62 -13.04 9.75
C SER A 187 12.98 -12.57 10.29
N ASN A 188 13.75 -11.83 9.49
CA ASN A 188 15.06 -11.29 9.89
C ASN A 188 15.00 -9.77 9.97
N GLU A 189 15.27 -9.23 11.16
CA GLU A 189 15.21 -7.78 11.40
C GLU A 189 16.13 -6.98 10.47
N THR A 190 17.36 -7.41 10.27
CA THR A 190 18.32 -6.72 9.41
C THR A 190 17.83 -6.64 7.97
N SER A 191 17.40 -7.78 7.40
CA SER A 191 16.83 -7.83 6.05
C SER A 191 15.56 -6.99 5.93
N PHE A 192 14.66 -7.09 6.91
CA PHE A 192 13.42 -6.32 6.96
C PHE A 192 13.67 -4.80 6.93
N ARG A 193 14.70 -4.33 7.65
CA ARG A 193 15.08 -2.91 7.66
C ARG A 193 15.79 -2.48 6.38
N MET A 194 16.76 -3.26 5.89
CA MET A 194 17.51 -2.93 4.68
C MET A 194 16.62 -2.91 3.42
N GLU A 195 15.67 -3.83 3.33
CA GLU A 195 14.81 -4.02 2.16
C GLU A 195 13.39 -3.44 2.34
N ARG A 196 13.19 -2.50 3.28
CA ARG A 196 11.86 -1.98 3.66
C ARG A 196 10.99 -1.55 2.47
N LEU A 197 11.59 -0.89 1.47
CA LEU A 197 10.87 -0.48 0.26
C LEU A 197 10.38 -1.67 -0.57
N TYR A 198 11.19 -2.72 -0.68
CA TYR A 198 10.84 -3.94 -1.40
C TYR A 198 9.75 -4.72 -0.67
N VAL A 199 9.86 -4.85 0.66
CA VAL A 199 8.84 -5.49 1.49
C VAL A 199 7.50 -4.74 1.40
N ASN A 200 7.52 -3.40 1.48
CA ASN A 200 6.31 -2.60 1.28
C ASN A 200 5.66 -2.85 -0.09
N LYS A 201 6.46 -2.97 -1.15
CA LYS A 201 5.96 -3.27 -2.49
C LYS A 201 5.36 -4.67 -2.59
N LEU A 202 5.96 -5.66 -1.93
CA LEU A 202 5.40 -7.01 -1.81
C LEU A 202 4.06 -6.99 -1.05
N ASN A 203 3.96 -6.23 0.04
CA ASN A 203 2.71 -6.10 0.81
C ASN A 203 1.57 -5.53 -0.04
N VAL A 204 1.82 -4.45 -0.80
CA VAL A 204 0.84 -3.89 -1.74
C VAL A 204 0.40 -4.95 -2.75
N THR A 205 1.35 -5.72 -3.29
CA THR A 205 1.07 -6.78 -4.27
C THR A 205 0.25 -7.92 -3.68
N LEU A 206 0.55 -8.33 -2.45
CA LEU A 206 -0.24 -9.29 -1.71
C LEU A 206 -1.67 -8.79 -1.54
N VAL A 207 -1.87 -7.52 -1.17
CA VAL A 207 -3.22 -6.93 -1.06
C VAL A 207 -3.97 -6.93 -2.39
N GLN A 208 -3.28 -6.70 -3.52
CA GLN A 208 -3.92 -6.85 -4.84
C GLN A 208 -4.37 -8.30 -5.10
N ILE A 209 -3.60 -9.32 -4.66
CA ILE A 209 -4.04 -10.73 -4.72
C ILE A 209 -5.26 -10.95 -3.83
N LEU A 210 -5.27 -10.39 -2.62
CA LEU A 210 -6.39 -10.52 -1.68
C LEU A 210 -7.69 -9.95 -2.23
N LYS A 211 -7.65 -8.83 -2.96
CA LYS A 211 -8.84 -8.27 -3.64
C LYS A 211 -9.51 -9.29 -4.57
N HIS A 212 -8.75 -10.21 -5.16
CA HIS A 212 -9.30 -11.27 -5.99
C HIS A 212 -9.70 -12.54 -5.23
N GLU A 213 -8.85 -13.02 -4.32
CA GLU A 213 -8.99 -14.34 -3.70
C GLU A 213 -9.72 -14.33 -2.35
N TRP A 214 -9.55 -13.28 -1.56
CA TRP A 214 -10.22 -13.11 -0.28
C TRP A 214 -11.59 -12.42 -0.48
N PRO A 215 -12.64 -12.79 0.27
CA PRO A 215 -12.72 -13.82 1.32
C PRO A 215 -13.02 -15.23 0.80
N ALA A 216 -13.54 -15.38 -0.42
CA ALA A 216 -14.22 -16.61 -0.82
C ALA A 216 -13.27 -17.83 -1.01
N ARG A 217 -12.10 -17.59 -1.60
CA ARG A 217 -11.10 -18.62 -1.96
C ARG A 217 -9.94 -18.72 -0.99
N TRP A 218 -9.73 -17.69 -0.17
CA TRP A 218 -8.67 -17.66 0.85
C TRP A 218 -9.22 -17.32 2.23
N ARG A 219 -10.16 -18.14 2.73
CA ARG A 219 -10.91 -17.87 3.96
C ARG A 219 -10.04 -17.73 5.21
N SER A 220 -8.98 -18.54 5.31
CA SER A 220 -8.10 -18.56 6.48
C SER A 220 -7.10 -17.41 6.55
N PHE A 221 -7.06 -16.51 5.55
CA PHE A 221 -6.03 -15.48 5.46
C PHE A 221 -5.88 -14.63 6.74
N ILE A 222 -6.96 -14.06 7.27
CA ILE A 222 -6.89 -13.23 8.49
C ILE A 222 -6.49 -14.06 9.71
N PRO A 223 -7.12 -15.22 10.00
CA PRO A 223 -6.66 -16.10 11.07
C PRO A 223 -5.18 -16.50 10.98
N ASP A 224 -4.72 -16.89 9.78
CA ASP A 224 -3.34 -17.32 9.55
C ASP A 224 -2.36 -16.15 9.71
N LEU A 225 -2.74 -14.95 9.24
CA LEU A 225 -1.94 -13.73 9.39
C LEU A 225 -1.80 -13.34 10.87
N VAL A 226 -2.89 -13.40 11.65
CA VAL A 226 -2.89 -13.11 13.09
C VAL A 226 -2.07 -14.16 13.84
N ALA A 227 -2.15 -15.44 13.45
CA ALA A 227 -1.32 -16.49 14.03
C ALA A 227 0.18 -16.26 13.74
N ALA A 228 0.54 -15.92 12.51
CA ALA A 228 1.92 -15.60 12.14
C ALA A 228 2.45 -14.35 12.86
N ALA A 229 1.63 -13.32 13.05
CA ALA A 229 2.00 -12.12 13.79
C ALA A 229 2.45 -12.43 15.23
N LYS A 230 1.94 -13.50 15.85
CA LYS A 230 2.30 -13.90 17.21
C LYS A 230 3.65 -14.61 17.32
N THR A 231 4.28 -15.00 16.21
CA THR A 231 5.54 -15.76 16.25
C THR A 231 6.80 -14.88 16.29
N SER A 232 6.71 -13.64 15.80
CA SER A 232 7.82 -12.68 15.83
C SER A 232 7.29 -11.25 15.75
N GLU A 233 7.86 -10.33 16.52
CA GLU A 233 7.47 -8.92 16.49
C GLU A 233 7.79 -8.23 15.15
N THR A 234 8.81 -8.68 14.40
CA THR A 234 9.08 -8.13 13.05
C THR A 234 8.07 -8.59 12.02
N ILE A 235 7.62 -9.86 12.13
CA ILE A 235 6.51 -10.38 11.32
C ILE A 235 5.23 -9.65 11.70
N CYS A 236 4.97 -9.47 13.00
CA CYS A 236 3.83 -8.70 13.50
C CYS A 236 3.82 -7.28 12.93
N GLU A 237 4.96 -6.60 12.89
CA GLU A 237 5.07 -5.24 12.34
C GLU A 237 4.65 -5.22 10.87
N ASN A 238 5.10 -6.20 10.09
CA ASN A 238 4.71 -6.31 8.69
C ASN A 238 3.23 -6.72 8.51
N CYS A 239 2.70 -7.59 9.38
CA CYS A 239 1.28 -7.95 9.40
C CYS A 239 0.39 -6.72 9.64
N MET A 240 0.78 -5.82 10.55
CA MET A 240 0.08 -4.55 10.77
C MET A 240 0.05 -3.71 9.49
N VAL A 241 1.17 -3.59 8.78
CA VAL A 241 1.24 -2.88 7.49
C VAL A 241 0.31 -3.51 6.44
N ILE A 242 0.28 -4.84 6.33
CA ILE A 242 -0.63 -5.55 5.40
C ILE A 242 -2.10 -5.30 5.76
N LEU A 243 -2.44 -5.37 7.04
CA LEU A 243 -3.80 -5.11 7.54
C LEU A 243 -4.25 -3.67 7.26
N LYS A 244 -3.36 -2.70 7.46
CA LYS A 244 -3.60 -1.29 7.11
C LYS A 244 -3.89 -1.13 5.62
N LEU A 245 -3.00 -1.64 4.76
CA LEU A 245 -3.16 -1.56 3.30
C LEU A 245 -4.46 -2.22 2.83
N LEU A 246 -4.82 -3.36 3.41
CA LEU A 246 -6.09 -4.03 3.12
C LEU A 246 -7.29 -3.18 3.53
N SER A 247 -7.23 -2.50 4.69
CA SER A 247 -8.26 -1.56 5.12
C SER A 247 -8.46 -0.44 4.11
N GLU A 248 -7.38 0.26 3.76
CA GLU A 248 -7.39 1.41 2.87
C GLU A 248 -7.93 1.02 1.48
N GLU A 249 -7.50 -0.12 0.94
CA GLU A 249 -7.99 -0.63 -0.35
C GLU A 249 -9.48 -0.99 -0.33
N VAL A 250 -10.00 -1.46 0.80
CA VAL A 250 -11.42 -1.86 0.93
C VAL A 250 -12.33 -0.66 1.25
N PHE A 251 -11.88 0.26 2.09
CA PHE A 251 -12.71 1.33 2.65
C PHE A 251 -12.50 2.69 1.98
N ASP A 252 -11.28 3.02 1.57
CA ASP A 252 -10.90 4.36 1.09
C ASP A 252 -10.76 4.40 -0.44
N PHE A 253 -10.03 3.43 -1.03
CA PHE A 253 -9.71 3.41 -2.46
C PHE A 253 -10.62 2.53 -3.31
N SER A 254 -11.63 1.89 -2.72
CA SER A 254 -12.49 0.96 -3.44
C SER A 254 -13.43 1.62 -4.47
N ARG A 255 -13.64 2.94 -4.38
CA ARG A 255 -14.53 3.68 -5.28
C ARG A 255 -13.92 3.83 -6.67
N GLY A 256 -14.50 3.12 -7.65
CA GLY A 256 -14.10 3.20 -9.06
C GLY A 256 -13.20 2.05 -9.52
N GLU A 257 -12.57 1.32 -8.61
CA GLU A 257 -11.72 0.17 -8.94
C GLU A 257 -12.44 -1.18 -8.88
N MET A 258 -13.48 -1.30 -8.04
CA MET A 258 -14.22 -2.54 -7.85
C MET A 258 -15.74 -2.36 -8.01
N THR A 259 -16.44 -3.47 -8.26
CA THR A 259 -17.91 -3.46 -8.28
C THR A 259 -18.49 -3.26 -6.88
N GLN A 260 -19.64 -2.59 -6.79
CA GLN A 260 -20.31 -2.33 -5.51
C GLN A 260 -20.58 -3.60 -4.69
N GLN A 261 -20.93 -4.70 -5.37
CA GLN A 261 -21.14 -5.99 -4.74
C GLN A 261 -19.85 -6.53 -4.10
N LYS A 262 -18.72 -6.46 -4.81
CA LYS A 262 -17.43 -6.91 -4.29
C LYS A 262 -16.99 -6.06 -3.10
N ILE A 263 -17.18 -4.74 -3.16
CA ILE A 263 -16.89 -3.82 -2.04
C ILE A 263 -17.70 -4.22 -0.81
N LYS A 264 -19.00 -4.46 -0.97
CA LYS A 264 -19.88 -4.88 0.12
C LYS A 264 -19.41 -6.20 0.74
N GLU A 265 -19.04 -7.19 -0.08
CA GLU A 265 -18.53 -8.48 0.40
C GLU A 265 -17.22 -8.36 1.17
N LEU A 266 -16.26 -7.58 0.67
CA LEU A 266 -14.98 -7.35 1.36
C LEU A 266 -15.20 -6.63 2.70
N LYS A 267 -16.05 -5.59 2.72
CA LYS A 267 -16.38 -4.85 3.95
C LYS A 267 -17.03 -5.76 4.98
N GLN A 268 -18.02 -6.56 4.58
CA GLN A 268 -18.70 -7.50 5.48
C GLN A 268 -17.74 -8.53 6.07
N SER A 269 -16.83 -9.04 5.25
CA SER A 269 -15.87 -10.05 5.68
C SER A 269 -14.79 -9.48 6.59
N LEU A 270 -14.35 -8.24 6.36
CA LEU A 270 -13.36 -7.62 7.25
C LEU A 270 -13.98 -7.31 8.61
N ASN A 271 -15.25 -6.87 8.61
CA ASN A 271 -16.00 -6.64 9.84
C ASN A 271 -16.22 -7.93 10.64
N SER A 272 -16.50 -9.07 9.99
CA SER A 272 -16.69 -10.34 10.69
C SER A 272 -15.41 -10.89 11.33
N GLU A 273 -14.26 -10.57 10.75
CA GLU A 273 -12.94 -11.00 11.26
C GLU A 273 -12.29 -9.96 12.18
N PHE A 274 -12.91 -8.78 12.35
CA PHE A 274 -12.27 -7.64 13.02
C PHE A 274 -11.96 -7.91 14.49
N GLN A 275 -12.72 -8.78 15.17
CA GLN A 275 -12.45 -9.12 16.56
C GLN A 275 -11.01 -9.65 16.73
N LEU A 276 -10.56 -10.55 15.86
CA LEU A 276 -9.20 -11.12 15.91
C LEU A 276 -8.13 -10.05 15.70
N ILE A 277 -8.38 -9.12 14.77
CA ILE A 277 -7.48 -8.01 14.46
C ILE A 277 -7.39 -7.06 15.66
N HIS A 278 -8.54 -6.72 16.26
CA HIS A 278 -8.62 -5.82 17.40
C HIS A 278 -7.91 -6.40 18.64
N GLU A 279 -8.12 -7.68 18.94
CA GLU A 279 -7.41 -8.37 20.01
C GLU A 279 -5.89 -8.35 19.80
N LEU A 280 -5.42 -8.55 18.55
CA LEU A 280 -4.00 -8.43 18.21
C LEU A 280 -3.47 -7.00 18.44
N CYS A 281 -4.19 -5.97 17.98
CA CYS A 281 -3.79 -4.58 18.18
C CYS A 281 -3.66 -4.22 19.67
N LEU A 282 -4.66 -4.58 20.49
CA LEU A 282 -4.63 -4.34 21.93
C LEU A 282 -3.51 -5.12 22.62
N TYR A 283 -3.28 -6.37 22.23
CA TYR A 283 -2.16 -7.16 22.74
C TYR A 283 -0.83 -6.45 22.48
N VAL A 284 -0.57 -6.04 21.23
CA VAL A 284 0.68 -5.36 20.85
C VAL A 284 0.86 -4.05 21.62
N LEU A 285 -0.17 -3.21 21.71
CA LEU A 285 -0.11 -1.93 22.45
C LEU A 285 0.11 -2.12 23.96
N SER A 286 -0.26 -3.27 24.51
CA SER A 286 -0.07 -3.57 25.94
C SER A 286 1.26 -4.27 26.25
N ALA A 287 1.75 -5.11 25.35
CA ALA A 287 2.84 -6.05 25.63
C ALA A 287 4.17 -5.69 24.96
N SER A 288 4.15 -5.07 23.77
CA SER A 288 5.38 -4.77 23.03
C SER A 288 6.09 -3.55 23.60
N GLN A 289 7.43 -3.55 23.50
CA GLN A 289 8.29 -2.40 23.77
C GLN A 289 8.97 -1.88 22.50
N ARG A 290 8.68 -2.49 21.33
CA ARG A 290 9.31 -2.12 20.07
C ARG A 290 8.59 -0.92 19.45
N THR A 291 9.28 0.22 19.41
CA THR A 291 8.76 1.49 18.89
C THR A 291 8.15 1.35 17.49
N GLU A 292 8.85 0.70 16.56
CA GLU A 292 8.38 0.55 15.17
C GLU A 292 7.08 -0.27 15.07
N LEU A 293 6.96 -1.34 15.87
CA LEU A 293 5.75 -2.17 15.92
C LEU A 293 4.57 -1.41 16.53
N ILE A 294 4.79 -0.66 17.61
CA ILE A 294 3.75 0.19 18.21
C ILE A 294 3.30 1.26 17.20
N ARG A 295 4.23 1.93 16.52
CA ARG A 295 3.90 2.93 15.48
C ARG A 295 3.12 2.30 14.32
N ALA A 296 3.52 1.13 13.84
CA ALA A 296 2.80 0.40 12.81
C ALA A 296 1.37 0.05 13.26
N THR A 297 1.20 -0.37 14.52
CA THR A 297 -0.10 -0.70 15.11
C THR A 297 -1.00 0.52 15.24
N LEU A 298 -0.49 1.65 15.73
CA LEU A 298 -1.23 2.92 15.81
C LEU A 298 -1.63 3.42 14.42
N SER A 299 -0.73 3.36 13.44
CA SER A 299 -1.06 3.74 12.05
C SER A 299 -2.11 2.81 11.43
N THR A 300 -2.12 1.53 11.81
CA THR A 300 -3.13 0.57 11.36
C THR A 300 -4.49 0.85 12.01
N LEU A 301 -4.51 1.15 13.31
CA LEU A 301 -5.71 1.58 14.02
C LEU A 301 -6.29 2.88 13.42
N HIS A 302 -5.45 3.85 13.07
CA HIS A 302 -5.90 5.07 12.40
C HIS A 302 -6.73 4.78 11.14
N ALA A 303 -6.32 3.82 10.30
CA ALA A 303 -7.05 3.39 9.11
C ALA A 303 -8.31 2.55 9.41
N PHE A 304 -8.53 2.13 10.66
CA PHE A 304 -9.70 1.36 11.08
C PHE A 304 -10.78 2.22 11.73
N LEU A 305 -10.39 3.24 12.50
CA LEU A 305 -11.28 4.00 13.39
C LEU A 305 -12.48 4.64 12.69
N SER A 306 -12.39 4.93 11.39
CA SER A 306 -13.46 5.54 10.61
C SER A 306 -14.62 4.59 10.27
N TRP A 307 -14.44 3.27 10.35
CA TRP A 307 -15.44 2.31 9.89
C TRP A 307 -15.76 1.16 10.87
N ILE A 308 -14.94 0.94 11.90
CA ILE A 308 -15.16 -0.16 12.84
C ILE A 308 -16.39 0.07 13.74
N PRO A 309 -17.02 -0.99 14.25
CA PRO A 309 -18.12 -0.86 15.21
C PRO A 309 -17.67 -0.10 16.48
N LEU A 310 -18.51 0.82 16.94
CA LEU A 310 -18.20 1.74 18.05
C LEU A 310 -17.89 1.04 19.38
N GLY A 311 -18.43 -0.16 19.61
CA GLY A 311 -18.12 -0.95 20.80
C GLY A 311 -16.63 -1.24 20.94
N TYR A 312 -15.89 -1.42 19.84
CA TYR A 312 -14.44 -1.59 19.88
C TYR A 312 -13.69 -0.33 20.34
N ILE A 313 -14.28 0.86 20.18
CA ILE A 313 -13.67 2.13 20.56
C ILE A 313 -14.06 2.50 22.00
N PHE A 314 -15.36 2.49 22.30
CA PHE A 314 -15.92 3.06 23.53
C PHE A 314 -16.25 2.04 24.62
N GLU A 315 -16.36 0.76 24.28
CA GLU A 315 -16.66 -0.33 25.22
C GLU A 315 -15.45 -1.27 25.43
N SER A 316 -14.28 -0.84 24.94
CA SER A 316 -13.00 -1.53 25.08
C SER A 316 -11.94 -0.59 25.69
N PRO A 317 -10.77 -1.10 26.13
CA PRO A 317 -9.69 -0.26 26.66
C PRO A 317 -8.97 0.57 25.58
N LEU A 318 -9.39 0.52 24.31
CA LEU A 318 -8.71 1.18 23.19
C LEU A 318 -8.58 2.69 23.41
N LEU A 319 -9.68 3.39 23.71
CA LEU A 319 -9.66 4.85 23.90
C LEU A 319 -8.74 5.27 25.06
N GLU A 320 -8.82 4.57 26.19
CA GLU A 320 -7.92 4.81 27.33
C GLU A 320 -6.46 4.54 26.97
N THR A 321 -6.20 3.52 26.16
CA THR A 321 -4.87 3.18 25.67
C THR A 321 -4.32 4.28 24.78
N LEU A 322 -5.10 4.77 23.80
CA LEU A 322 -4.71 5.91 22.97
C LEU A 322 -4.37 7.14 23.83
N LEU A 323 -5.19 7.49 24.81
CA LEU A 323 -4.91 8.63 25.70
C LEU A 323 -3.62 8.45 26.53
N LYS A 324 -3.22 7.22 26.86
CA LYS A 324 -1.91 6.92 27.49
C LYS A 324 -0.74 7.07 26.51
N PHE A 325 -0.95 6.80 25.22
CA PHE A 325 0.07 6.97 24.19
C PHE A 325 0.31 8.43 23.77
N PHE A 326 -0.70 9.29 23.94
CA PHE A 326 -0.64 10.70 23.54
C PHE A 326 0.54 11.50 24.13
N PRO A 327 0.85 11.46 25.44
CA PRO A 327 1.96 12.24 25.99
C PRO A 327 3.35 11.79 25.51
N MET A 328 3.48 10.54 25.02
CA MET A 328 4.75 9.97 24.62
C MET A 328 5.22 10.52 23.26
N PRO A 329 6.38 11.23 23.18
CA PRO A 329 6.81 11.93 21.96
C PRO A 329 6.84 11.05 20.70
N SER A 330 7.35 9.81 20.81
CA SER A 330 7.48 8.87 19.68
C SER A 330 6.15 8.45 19.05
N TYR A 331 5.03 8.63 19.76
CA TYR A 331 3.69 8.16 19.37
C TYR A 331 2.66 9.29 19.29
N ARG A 332 2.97 10.47 19.85
CA ARG A 332 2.06 11.61 20.04
C ARG A 332 1.28 11.96 18.78
N ASN A 333 1.97 12.19 17.67
CA ASN A 333 1.35 12.61 16.41
C ASN A 333 0.38 11.55 15.85
N LEU A 334 0.81 10.30 15.75
CA LEU A 334 -0.05 9.20 15.28
C LEU A 334 -1.25 8.97 16.21
N THR A 335 -1.03 9.10 17.51
CA THR A 335 -2.10 8.96 18.50
C THR A 335 -3.10 10.10 18.40
N LEU A 336 -2.64 11.33 18.18
CA LEU A 336 -3.51 12.47 17.97
C LEU A 336 -4.35 12.31 16.71
N GLN A 337 -3.77 11.79 15.62
CA GLN A 337 -4.52 11.43 14.41
C GLN A 337 -5.61 10.38 14.71
N CYS A 338 -5.30 9.35 15.49
CA CYS A 338 -6.31 8.38 15.96
C CYS A 338 -7.43 9.06 16.77
N LEU A 339 -7.08 9.93 17.72
CA LEU A 339 -8.06 10.66 18.53
C LEU A 339 -8.91 11.62 17.68
N THR A 340 -8.35 12.20 16.61
CA THR A 340 -9.08 13.03 15.64
C THR A 340 -10.13 12.22 14.87
N GLU A 341 -9.81 10.99 14.45
CA GLU A 341 -10.80 10.10 13.83
C GLU A 341 -11.92 9.79 14.82
N VAL A 342 -11.58 9.44 16.07
CA VAL A 342 -12.58 9.20 17.12
C VAL A 342 -13.44 10.45 17.35
N ALA A 343 -12.85 11.63 17.39
CA ALA A 343 -13.54 12.91 17.55
C ALA A 343 -14.45 13.28 16.36
N ALA A 344 -14.21 12.71 15.18
CA ALA A 344 -15.03 12.93 13.99
C ALA A 344 -16.31 12.06 13.98
N LEU A 345 -16.31 10.95 14.73
CA LEU A 345 -17.43 10.00 14.79
C LEU A 345 -18.67 10.65 15.41
N ASN A 346 -19.81 10.61 14.72
CA ASN A 346 -21.07 11.17 15.24
C ASN A 346 -22.22 10.17 15.11
N PHE A 347 -22.74 9.71 16.26
CA PHE A 347 -23.76 8.66 16.34
C PHE A 347 -24.85 8.99 17.36
N GLY A 348 -25.18 10.28 17.48
CA GLY A 348 -26.15 10.77 18.47
C GLY A 348 -25.60 10.76 19.88
N ASP A 349 -26.49 10.76 20.87
CA ASP A 349 -26.13 11.12 22.25
C ASP A 349 -25.57 9.98 23.11
N PHE A 350 -25.61 8.74 22.62
CA PHE A 350 -25.32 7.54 23.42
C PHE A 350 -23.91 7.55 24.03
N TYR A 351 -22.92 8.05 23.29
CA TYR A 351 -21.51 8.09 23.73
C TYR A 351 -21.05 9.48 24.21
N ASN A 352 -21.97 10.44 24.43
CA ASN A 352 -21.63 11.82 24.81
C ASN A 352 -20.71 11.88 26.04
N MET A 353 -20.95 11.02 27.04
CA MET A 353 -20.11 10.97 28.25
C MET A 353 -18.67 10.53 27.96
N GLN A 354 -18.47 9.62 27.00
CA GLN A 354 -17.17 9.14 26.57
C GLN A 354 -16.41 10.24 25.83
N TYR A 355 -17.08 11.05 25.00
CA TYR A 355 -16.47 12.21 24.35
C TYR A 355 -16.03 13.28 25.36
N VAL A 356 -16.85 13.56 26.38
CA VAL A 356 -16.46 14.49 27.46
C VAL A 356 -15.22 13.97 28.20
N LYS A 357 -15.21 12.68 28.59
CA LYS A 357 -14.06 12.05 29.26
C LYS A 357 -12.81 12.08 28.40
N MET A 358 -12.92 11.76 27.12
CA MET A 358 -11.81 11.84 26.17
C MET A 358 -11.24 13.25 26.11
N TYR A 359 -12.09 14.25 25.87
CA TYR A 359 -11.69 15.64 25.69
C TYR A 359 -11.05 16.21 26.97
N THR A 360 -11.67 16.00 28.12
CA THR A 360 -11.15 16.46 29.42
C THR A 360 -9.79 15.85 29.75
N PHE A 361 -9.63 14.53 29.57
CA PHE A 361 -8.32 13.87 29.79
C PHE A 361 -7.27 14.36 28.78
N PHE A 362 -7.65 14.46 27.51
CA PHE A 362 -6.79 15.00 26.46
C PHE A 362 -6.29 16.42 26.80
N MET A 363 -7.19 17.31 27.24
CA MET A 363 -6.83 18.69 27.61
C MET A 363 -5.86 18.76 28.78
N VAL A 364 -5.97 17.87 29.76
CA VAL A 364 -5.00 17.78 30.87
C VAL A 364 -3.62 17.38 30.36
N GLN A 365 -3.54 16.36 29.50
CA GLN A 365 -2.27 15.94 28.90
C GLN A 365 -1.68 17.01 27.98
N LEU A 366 -2.53 17.68 27.19
CA LEU A 366 -2.10 18.74 26.27
C LEU A 366 -1.45 19.89 27.03
N GLN A 367 -2.03 20.33 28.14
CA GLN A 367 -1.45 21.41 28.96
C GLN A 367 -0.08 21.05 29.54
N ALA A 368 0.18 19.77 29.82
CA ALA A 368 1.49 19.32 30.25
C ALA A 368 2.53 19.32 29.11
N ILE A 369 2.09 19.01 27.89
CA ILE A 369 2.95 18.93 26.69
C ILE A 369 3.21 20.33 26.10
N LEU A 370 2.17 21.15 26.02
CA LEU A 370 2.16 22.47 25.43
C LEU A 370 1.47 23.44 26.41
N PRO A 371 2.19 23.99 27.40
CA PRO A 371 1.61 24.89 28.39
C PRO A 371 0.87 26.07 27.74
N PRO A 372 -0.26 26.55 28.30
CA PRO A 372 -1.03 27.65 27.72
C PRO A 372 -0.24 28.96 27.53
N THR A 373 0.84 29.14 28.29
CA THR A 373 1.76 30.30 28.17
C THR A 373 2.70 30.21 26.96
N THR A 374 2.71 29.09 26.25
CA THR A 374 3.56 28.89 25.08
C THR A 374 3.08 29.74 23.93
N LYS A 375 4.00 30.52 23.35
CA LYS A 375 3.73 31.27 22.13
C LYS A 375 3.76 30.35 20.92
N ILE A 376 2.60 29.80 20.55
CA ILE A 376 2.49 28.79 19.49
C ILE A 376 3.08 29.25 18.14
N PRO A 377 2.85 30.49 17.65
CA PRO A 377 3.44 30.92 16.38
C PRO A 377 4.98 30.90 16.38
N GLU A 378 5.60 31.39 17.46
CA GLU A 378 7.06 31.37 17.61
C GLU A 378 7.59 29.93 17.76
N ALA A 379 6.89 29.07 18.49
CA ALA A 379 7.25 27.66 18.66
C ALA A 379 7.13 26.87 17.35
N TYR A 380 6.14 27.18 16.51
CA TYR A 380 5.95 26.56 15.19
C TYR A 380 7.06 26.98 14.20
N ALA A 381 7.35 28.28 14.13
CA ALA A 381 8.36 28.82 13.21
C ALA A 381 9.78 28.29 13.50
N ASN A 382 10.09 28.01 14.76
CA ASN A 382 11.40 27.49 15.19
C ASN A 382 11.38 25.97 15.48
N GLY A 383 10.23 25.32 15.30
CA GLY A 383 10.03 23.91 15.63
C GLY A 383 10.58 22.97 14.57
N SER A 384 10.79 21.71 14.97
CA SER A 384 11.04 20.61 14.05
C SER A 384 9.80 20.27 13.22
N SER A 385 9.98 19.49 12.13
CA SER A 385 8.85 19.01 11.32
C SER A 385 7.84 18.18 12.13
N GLU A 386 8.29 17.44 13.16
CA GLU A 386 7.40 16.69 14.04
C GLU A 386 6.56 17.61 14.95
N GLU A 387 7.12 18.75 15.39
CA GLU A 387 6.42 19.75 16.21
C GLU A 387 5.45 20.57 15.36
N GLN A 388 5.83 20.93 14.14
CA GLN A 388 4.93 21.58 13.18
C GLN A 388 3.73 20.68 12.86
N ALA A 389 4.00 19.41 12.52
CA ALA A 389 2.95 18.41 12.33
C ALA A 389 2.07 18.23 13.58
N PHE A 390 2.63 18.35 14.78
CA PHE A 390 1.85 18.28 16.02
C PHE A 390 0.88 19.44 16.15
N ILE A 391 1.30 20.68 15.87
CA ILE A 391 0.41 21.85 15.88
C ILE A 391 -0.69 21.72 14.82
N GLN A 392 -0.36 21.24 13.61
CA GLN A 392 -1.35 20.98 12.57
C GLN A 392 -2.37 19.91 13.01
N ASN A 393 -1.90 18.80 13.57
CA ASN A 393 -2.75 17.74 14.09
C ASN A 393 -3.65 18.22 15.24
N LEU A 394 -3.20 19.16 16.08
CA LEU A 394 -4.04 19.78 17.13
C LEU A 394 -5.16 20.60 16.51
N ALA A 395 -4.87 21.37 15.46
CA ALA A 395 -5.89 22.14 14.73
C ALA A 395 -6.97 21.20 14.17
N LEU A 396 -6.55 20.08 13.55
CA LEU A 396 -7.46 19.05 13.03
C LEU A 396 -8.28 18.40 14.14
N PHE A 397 -7.68 18.05 15.27
CA PHE A 397 -8.39 17.48 16.42
C PHE A 397 -9.47 18.43 16.93
N PHE A 398 -9.09 19.69 17.23
CA PHE A 398 -10.03 20.67 17.79
C PHE A 398 -11.16 20.98 16.83
N THR A 399 -10.86 21.26 15.55
CA THR A 399 -11.89 21.55 14.55
C THR A 399 -12.83 20.37 14.33
N SER A 400 -12.31 19.14 14.27
CA SER A 400 -13.10 17.92 14.16
C SER A 400 -14.03 17.74 15.37
N PHE A 401 -13.46 17.81 16.58
CA PHE A 401 -14.22 17.62 17.81
C PHE A 401 -15.32 18.67 17.97
N TYR A 402 -15.00 19.96 17.78
CA TYR A 402 -15.99 21.02 17.97
C TYR A 402 -17.09 20.99 16.92
N LYS A 403 -16.76 20.63 15.68
CA LYS A 403 -17.78 20.47 14.62
C LYS A 403 -18.85 19.45 15.00
N SER A 404 -18.46 18.35 15.65
CA SER A 404 -19.37 17.24 15.97
C SER A 404 -19.95 17.31 17.40
N HIS A 405 -19.20 17.82 18.38
CA HIS A 405 -19.47 17.59 19.80
C HIS A 405 -19.39 18.84 20.70
N ILE A 406 -19.24 20.05 20.17
CA ILE A 406 -19.09 21.26 21.00
C ILE A 406 -20.21 21.43 22.04
N ARG A 407 -21.46 21.13 21.67
CA ARG A 407 -22.63 21.24 22.56
C ARG A 407 -22.54 20.35 23.80
N VAL A 408 -21.86 19.21 23.68
CA VAL A 408 -21.69 18.28 24.82
C VAL A 408 -20.76 18.90 25.88
N LEU A 409 -19.88 19.81 25.49
CA LEU A 409 -19.00 20.53 26.42
C LEU A 409 -19.68 21.75 27.09
N GLU A 410 -20.85 22.16 26.62
CA GLU A 410 -21.60 23.31 27.17
C GLU A 410 -22.46 22.94 28.40
N SER A 411 -22.45 21.67 28.80
CA SER A 411 -23.42 21.13 29.77
C SER A 411 -23.09 21.43 31.25
N THR A 412 -21.80 21.56 31.59
CA THR A 412 -21.35 21.78 32.98
C THR A 412 -20.28 22.86 33.02
N GLN A 413 -20.12 23.54 34.15
CA GLN A 413 -19.16 24.63 34.27
C GLN A 413 -17.70 24.15 34.06
N ASP A 414 -17.37 22.95 34.54
CA ASP A 414 -16.04 22.37 34.36
C ASP A 414 -15.76 22.05 32.88
N ASN A 415 -16.76 21.52 32.16
CA ASN A 415 -16.64 21.26 30.72
C ASN A 415 -16.50 22.57 29.93
N ILE A 416 -17.24 23.62 30.32
CA ILE A 416 -17.14 24.94 29.70
C ILE A 416 -15.73 25.52 29.91
N SER A 417 -15.15 25.36 31.09
CA SER A 417 -13.77 25.81 31.36
C SER A 417 -12.76 25.10 30.45
N ALA A 418 -12.90 23.78 30.27
CA ALA A 418 -12.05 23.02 29.37
C ALA A 418 -12.25 23.43 27.89
N LEU A 419 -13.50 23.66 27.48
CA LEU A 419 -13.84 24.15 26.15
C LEU A 419 -13.20 25.51 25.85
N LEU A 420 -13.33 26.48 26.76
CA LEU A 420 -12.74 27.81 26.58
C LEU A 420 -11.22 27.74 26.42
N MET A 421 -10.57 26.90 27.22
CA MET A 421 -9.13 26.68 27.09
C MET A 421 -8.75 26.04 25.75
N GLY A 422 -9.52 25.04 25.28
CA GLY A 422 -9.27 24.45 23.97
C GLY A 422 -9.55 25.41 22.81
N LEU A 423 -10.51 26.34 22.94
CA LEU A 423 -10.73 27.42 21.99
C LEU A 423 -9.56 28.42 21.99
N GLU A 424 -8.97 28.70 23.16
CA GLU A 424 -7.77 29.53 23.26
C GLU A 424 -6.57 28.90 22.56
N TYR A 425 -6.35 27.58 22.68
CA TYR A 425 -5.35 26.88 21.86
C TYR A 425 -5.63 27.07 20.37
N LEU A 426 -6.87 26.88 19.92
CA LEU A 426 -7.23 27.01 18.51
C LEU A 426 -7.02 28.44 17.98
N ILE A 427 -7.32 29.46 18.78
CA ILE A 427 -7.04 30.86 18.46
C ILE A 427 -5.52 31.08 18.30
N ASN A 428 -4.72 30.61 19.25
CA ASN A 428 -3.27 30.75 19.17
C ASN A 428 -2.66 30.03 17.95
N ILE A 429 -3.20 28.85 17.61
CA ILE A 429 -2.81 28.10 16.40
C ILE A 429 -3.18 28.88 15.13
N SER A 430 -4.30 29.60 15.12
CA SER A 430 -4.73 30.36 13.93
C SER A 430 -3.81 31.54 13.54
N TYR A 431 -2.90 31.94 14.43
CA TYR A 431 -1.86 32.95 14.16
C TYR A 431 -0.55 32.36 13.63
N VAL A 432 -0.49 31.06 13.37
CA VAL A 432 0.66 30.42 12.74
C VAL A 432 0.67 30.77 11.26
N ASP A 433 1.74 31.39 10.79
CA ASP A 433 1.99 31.62 9.36
C ASP A 433 2.49 30.31 8.73
N ASP A 434 1.61 29.58 8.06
CA ASP A 434 1.96 28.36 7.34
C ASP A 434 2.35 28.68 5.88
N THR A 435 3.65 28.69 5.60
CA THR A 435 4.21 28.97 4.27
C THR A 435 4.13 27.78 3.31
N GLU A 436 3.61 26.61 3.70
CA GLU A 436 3.55 25.42 2.84
C GLU A 436 2.47 25.48 1.73
N ASN A 437 1.66 26.55 1.65
CA ASN A 437 0.59 26.71 0.65
C ASN A 437 0.77 27.89 -0.33
N ASP A 438 1.97 28.47 -0.46
CA ASP A 438 2.30 29.45 -1.52
C ASP A 438 3.15 28.85 -2.66
#